data_AF-A0A8J8FMW2-F1
#
_entry.id   AF-A0A8J8FMW2-F1
#
_cell.length_a   1.000
_cell.length_b   1.000
_cell.length_c   1.000
_cell.angle_alpha   90.00
_cell.angle_beta   90.00
_cell.angle_gamma   90.00
#
_symmetry.space_group_name_H-M   'P 1'
#
loop_
_entity.id
_entity.type
_entity.pdbx_description
1 polymer ?
#
loop_
_entity_poly.entity_id
_entity_poly.type
_entity_poly.pdbx_seq_one_letter_code
_entity_poly.pdbx_strand_id
1 'polypeptide(L)'
;DIQFFCADSPLKFSFEKVSKRTHLDIASVNSAMSIELLDDRIKTIHISAGGVAATPLYLKKTCHFLQTKAITAEIINKAIVIAQTEISPISDSRGSATYKRLLFKQLLITHFLKLLPDRLQWQDFR
;
A
#
# COMPACT_ATOMS: atom_id res chain seq x y z
N ASP A 1 -8.83 -21.95 -11.92
CA ASP A 1 -8.45 -20.86 -12.85
C ASP A 1 -8.32 -19.54 -12.12
N ILE A 2 -7.36 -18.71 -12.53
CA ILE A 2 -7.22 -17.32 -12.06
C ILE A 2 -7.99 -16.44 -13.04
N GLN A 3 -8.91 -15.63 -12.52
CA GLN A 3 -9.75 -14.73 -13.32
C GLN A 3 -9.58 -13.29 -12.84
N PHE A 4 -9.63 -12.35 -13.77
CA PHE A 4 -9.58 -10.91 -13.49
C PHE A 4 -10.89 -10.28 -13.94
N PHE A 5 -11.51 -9.52 -13.04
CA PHE A 5 -12.71 -8.75 -13.37
C PHE A 5 -12.31 -7.46 -14.08
N CYS A 6 -13.03 -7.11 -15.14
CA CYS A 6 -12.98 -5.77 -15.70
C CYS A 6 -13.78 -4.86 -14.77
N ALA A 7 -13.17 -3.78 -14.27
CA ALA A 7 -13.86 -2.87 -13.37
C ALA A 7 -14.89 -2.02 -14.13
N ASP A 8 -16.11 -1.90 -13.59
CA ASP A 8 -17.18 -1.07 -14.18
C ASP A 8 -16.92 0.43 -14.05
N SER A 9 -16.01 0.82 -13.14
CA SER A 9 -15.59 2.21 -12.92
C SER A 9 -14.07 2.35 -13.06
N PRO A 10 -13.54 3.57 -13.32
CA PRO A 10 -12.11 3.78 -13.46
C PRO A 10 -11.33 3.34 -12.21
N LEU A 11 -10.69 2.17 -12.31
CA LEU A 11 -9.81 1.63 -11.29
C LEU A 11 -8.43 2.25 -11.44
N LYS A 12 -7.94 2.93 -10.40
CA LYS A 12 -6.55 3.36 -10.33
C LYS A 12 -5.71 2.26 -9.68
N PHE A 13 -4.56 1.94 -10.26
CA PHE A 13 -3.68 0.87 -9.78
C PHE A 13 -2.22 1.32 -9.69
N SER A 14 -1.52 0.91 -8.64
CA SER A 14 -0.09 1.14 -8.45
C SER A 14 0.57 -0.10 -7.85
N PHE A 15 1.73 -0.48 -8.37
CA PHE A 15 2.57 -1.55 -7.83
C PHE A 15 3.98 -1.00 -7.61
N GLU A 16 4.53 -1.25 -6.43
CA GLU A 16 5.87 -0.82 -6.07
C GLU A 16 6.67 -1.99 -5.51
N LYS A 17 7.96 -2.02 -5.85
CA LYS A 17 8.90 -3.04 -5.42
C LYS A 17 10.21 -2.38 -5.01
N VAL A 18 10.73 -2.78 -3.85
CA VAL A 18 12.09 -2.44 -3.41
C VAL A 18 12.90 -3.72 -3.26
N SER A 19 14.09 -3.74 -3.86
CA SER A 19 15.06 -4.82 -3.79
C SER A 19 16.49 -4.25 -3.73
N LYS A 20 17.49 -5.09 -3.45
CA LYS A 20 18.89 -4.63 -3.33
C LYS A 20 19.49 -4.28 -4.70
N ARG A 21 19.08 -4.98 -5.75
CA ARG A 21 19.48 -4.73 -7.13
C ARG A 21 18.26 -4.33 -7.96
N THR A 22 18.50 -3.56 -9.02
CA THR A 22 17.47 -3.04 -9.93
C THR A 22 16.88 -4.14 -10.82
N HIS A 23 17.70 -5.09 -11.26
CA HIS A 23 17.28 -6.19 -12.13
C HIS A 23 17.55 -7.54 -11.48
N LEU A 24 16.72 -8.53 -11.80
CA LEU A 24 16.87 -9.93 -11.40
C LEU A 24 17.05 -10.13 -9.89
N ASP A 25 16.26 -9.43 -9.08
CA ASP A 25 16.33 -9.51 -7.62
C ASP A 25 14.97 -9.78 -6.99
N ILE A 26 15.00 -10.45 -5.85
CA ILE A 26 13.82 -10.75 -5.05
C ILE A 26 13.49 -9.53 -4.21
N ALA A 27 12.20 -9.18 -4.14
CA ALA A 27 11.75 -8.03 -3.36
C ALA A 27 12.14 -8.19 -1.88
N SER A 28 12.72 -7.15 -1.29
CA SER A 28 12.77 -6.99 0.17
C SER A 28 11.37 -6.72 0.70
N VAL A 29 10.66 -5.78 0.06
CA VAL A 29 9.23 -5.49 0.25
C VAL A 29 8.64 -5.12 -1.11
N ASN A 30 7.42 -5.57 -1.38
CA ASN A 30 6.61 -5.05 -2.47
C ASN A 30 5.19 -4.78 -1.97
N SER A 31 4.45 -3.95 -2.72
CA SER A 31 3.06 -3.63 -2.42
C SER A 31 2.31 -3.34 -3.70
N ALA A 32 1.03 -3.72 -3.73
CA ALA A 32 0.08 -3.37 -4.76
C ALA A 32 -1.11 -2.65 -4.12
N MET A 33 -1.56 -1.56 -4.73
CA MET A 33 -2.74 -0.82 -4.32
C MET A 33 -3.66 -0.63 -5.53
N SER A 34 -4.95 -0.92 -5.34
CA SER A 34 -6.00 -0.53 -6.27
C SER A 34 -7.04 0.30 -5.54
N ILE A 35 -7.54 1.36 -6.18
CA ILE A 35 -8.50 2.29 -5.59
C ILE A 35 -9.54 2.71 -6.61
N GLU A 36 -10.81 2.63 -6.21
CA GLU A 36 -11.92 3.27 -6.90
C GLU A 36 -12.42 4.44 -6.06
N LEU A 37 -12.74 5.55 -6.73
CA LEU A 37 -13.26 6.75 -6.10
C LEU A 37 -14.73 6.93 -6.46
N LEU A 38 -15.47 7.48 -5.51
CA LEU A 38 -16.78 8.06 -5.73
C LEU A 38 -16.72 9.49 -5.19
N ASP A 39 -16.69 10.45 -6.11
CA ASP A 39 -16.46 11.87 -5.82
C ASP A 39 -15.17 12.09 -5.00
N ASP A 40 -15.28 12.67 -3.81
CA ASP A 40 -14.16 12.95 -2.89
C ASP A 40 -13.90 11.82 -1.87
N ARG A 41 -14.47 10.63 -2.10
CA ARG A 41 -14.40 9.48 -1.17
C ARG A 41 -13.84 8.22 -1.83
N ILE A 42 -13.23 7.40 -0.99
CA ILE A 42 -12.77 6.05 -1.37
C ILE A 42 -14.00 5.15 -1.46
N LYS A 43 -14.36 4.70 -2.66
CA LYS A 43 -15.44 3.72 -2.86
C LYS A 43 -14.98 2.33 -2.47
N THR A 44 -13.89 1.87 -3.10
CA THR A 44 -13.24 0.60 -2.81
C THR A 44 -11.73 0.79 -2.81
N ILE A 45 -11.03 0.03 -1.97
CA ILE A 45 -9.58 0.02 -1.94
C ILE A 45 -9.09 -1.37 -1.56
N HIS A 46 -8.05 -1.82 -2.26
CA HIS A 46 -7.37 -3.07 -2.01
C HIS A 46 -5.88 -2.80 -1.88
N ILE A 47 -5.26 -3.34 -0.83
CA ILE A 47 -3.83 -3.22 -0.59
C ILE A 47 -3.30 -4.60 -0.24
N SER A 48 -2.29 -5.04 -0.98
CA SER A 48 -1.56 -6.27 -0.69
C SER A 48 -0.06 -6.00 -0.62
N ALA A 49 0.65 -6.78 0.19
CA ALA A 49 2.08 -6.59 0.40
C ALA A 49 2.81 -7.92 0.55
N GLY A 50 4.03 -7.98 0.00
CA GLY A 50 4.96 -9.09 0.12
C GLY A 50 6.23 -8.69 0.86
N GLY A 51 6.90 -9.67 1.47
CA GLY A 51 8.10 -9.41 2.29
C GLY A 51 7.81 -8.81 3.67
N VAL A 52 6.52 -8.67 4.04
CA VAL A 52 6.06 -8.08 5.31
C VAL A 52 5.48 -9.10 6.30
N ALA A 53 5.38 -10.36 5.90
CA ALA A 53 4.91 -11.51 6.68
C ALA A 53 5.41 -12.81 6.03
N ALA A 54 5.10 -13.97 6.64
CA ALA A 54 5.48 -15.30 6.11
C ALA A 54 4.82 -15.62 4.75
N THR A 55 3.62 -15.08 4.51
CA THR A 55 2.87 -15.17 3.25
C THR A 55 2.52 -13.77 2.75
N PRO A 56 2.19 -13.59 1.45
CA PRO A 56 1.61 -12.34 0.97
C PRO A 56 0.41 -11.94 1.83
N LEU A 57 0.41 -10.68 2.27
CA LEU A 57 -0.59 -10.16 3.19
C LEU A 57 -1.56 -9.25 2.44
N TYR A 58 -2.84 -9.51 2.59
CA TYR A 58 -3.90 -8.56 2.24
C TYR A 58 -4.27 -7.76 3.47
N LEU A 59 -4.18 -6.42 3.40
CA LEU A 59 -4.36 -5.53 4.55
C LEU A 59 -5.83 -5.30 4.87
N LYS A 60 -6.48 -6.31 5.44
CA LYS A 60 -7.93 -6.32 5.71
C LYS A 60 -8.35 -5.13 6.58
N LYS A 61 -7.62 -4.85 7.66
CA LYS A 61 -8.01 -3.79 8.61
C LYS A 61 -7.83 -2.41 7.98
N THR A 62 -6.73 -2.17 7.30
CA THR A 62 -6.49 -0.89 6.61
C THR A 62 -7.49 -0.67 5.48
N CYS A 63 -7.76 -1.68 4.65
CA CYS A 63 -8.73 -1.54 3.56
C CYS A 63 -10.14 -1.25 4.10
N HIS A 64 -10.57 -1.99 5.13
CA HIS A 64 -11.85 -1.75 5.78
C HIS A 64 -11.95 -0.36 6.41
N PHE A 65 -10.88 0.11 7.07
CA PHE A 65 -10.83 1.45 7.65
C PHE A 65 -10.99 2.56 6.61
N LEU A 66 -10.36 2.39 5.43
CA LEU A 66 -10.33 3.39 4.37
C LEU A 66 -11.62 3.42 3.52
N GLN A 67 -12.35 2.31 3.42
CA GLN A 67 -13.61 2.27 2.70
C GLN A 67 -14.56 3.38 3.17
N THR A 68 -15.14 4.11 2.21
CA THR A 68 -16.07 5.25 2.39
C THR A 68 -15.48 6.51 3.04
N LYS A 69 -14.19 6.51 3.40
CA LYS A 69 -13.54 7.69 3.99
C LYS A 69 -13.25 8.76 2.95
N ALA A 70 -13.23 10.01 3.42
CA ALA A 70 -12.71 11.14 2.64
C ALA A 70 -11.19 11.02 2.49
N ILE A 71 -10.67 11.53 1.37
CA ILE A 71 -9.23 11.54 1.10
C ILE A 71 -8.62 12.76 1.79
N THR A 72 -8.03 12.55 2.98
CA THR A 72 -7.28 13.59 3.71
C THR A 72 -5.99 13.03 4.29
N ALA A 73 -4.98 13.87 4.44
CA ALA A 73 -3.69 13.52 5.04
C ALA A 73 -3.84 12.82 6.40
N GLU A 74 -4.74 13.31 7.26
CA GLU A 74 -5.01 12.73 8.57
C GLU A 74 -5.53 11.28 8.47
N ILE A 75 -6.50 11.04 7.59
CA ILE A 75 -7.06 9.70 7.38
C ILE A 75 -6.00 8.76 6.82
N ILE A 76 -5.21 9.20 5.85
CA ILE A 76 -4.15 8.36 5.27
C ILE A 76 -3.06 8.04 6.30
N ASN A 77 -2.64 9.01 7.12
CA ASN A 77 -1.68 8.76 8.20
C ASN A 77 -2.22 7.75 9.22
N LYS A 78 -3.50 7.84 9.61
CA LYS A 78 -4.16 6.84 10.47
C LYS A 78 -4.18 5.45 9.81
N ALA A 79 -4.47 5.38 8.51
CA ALA A 79 -4.47 4.13 7.77
C ALA A 79 -3.08 3.45 7.72
N ILE A 80 -2.02 4.25 7.60
CA ILE A 80 -0.62 3.79 7.66
C ILE A 80 -0.30 3.22 9.05
N VAL A 81 -0.75 3.86 10.13
CA VAL A 81 -0.59 3.34 11.50
C VAL A 81 -1.30 1.99 11.64
N ILE A 82 -2.54 1.87 11.16
CA ILE A 82 -3.27 0.59 11.15
C ILE A 82 -2.51 -0.47 10.35
N ALA A 83 -1.98 -0.11 9.17
CA ALA A 83 -1.24 -1.02 8.30
C ALA A 83 0.01 -1.60 8.99
N GLN A 84 0.69 -0.80 9.82
CA GLN A 84 1.83 -1.26 10.60
C GLN A 84 1.47 -2.32 11.65
N THR A 85 0.22 -2.32 12.14
CA THR A 85 -0.27 -3.34 13.08
C THR A 85 -0.60 -4.68 12.40
N GLU A 86 -0.78 -4.70 11.07
CA GLU A 86 -1.10 -5.92 10.32
C GLU A 86 0.14 -6.72 9.93
N ILE A 87 1.31 -6.07 9.83
CA ILE A 87 2.55 -6.69 9.37
C ILE A 87 3.40 -7.26 10.50
N SER A 88 4.12 -8.35 10.19
CA SER A 88 5.07 -9.00 11.10
C SER A 88 6.29 -9.49 10.31
N PRO A 89 7.16 -8.56 9.83
CA PRO A 89 8.31 -8.93 9.02
C PRO A 89 9.41 -9.57 9.87
N ILE A 90 10.12 -10.54 9.28
CA ILE A 90 11.35 -11.09 9.83
C ILE A 90 12.58 -10.34 9.30
N SER A 91 13.66 -10.36 10.08
CA SER A 91 14.99 -9.96 9.59
C SER A 91 15.62 -11.08 8.78
N ASP A 92 16.19 -10.77 7.62
CA ASP A 92 16.90 -11.72 6.77
C ASP A 92 17.98 -11.01 5.92
N SER A 93 18.58 -11.75 4.97
CA SER A 93 19.60 -11.23 4.06
C SER A 93 19.11 -10.09 3.15
N ARG A 94 17.80 -9.85 3.05
CA ARG A 94 17.19 -8.79 2.22
C ARG A 94 16.83 -7.55 3.04
N GLY A 95 16.93 -7.61 4.36
CA GLY A 95 16.79 -6.46 5.24
C GLY A 95 16.33 -6.83 6.65
N SER A 96 16.56 -5.94 7.61
CA SER A 96 16.03 -6.09 8.96
C SER A 96 14.51 -5.92 9.00
N ALA A 97 13.86 -6.47 10.02
CA ALA A 97 12.42 -6.27 10.25
C ALA A 97 12.06 -4.77 10.33
N THR A 98 12.87 -3.98 11.03
CA THR A 98 12.69 -2.52 11.13
C THR A 98 12.81 -1.82 9.77
N TYR A 99 13.79 -2.21 8.96
CA TYR A 99 13.95 -1.68 7.61
C TYR A 99 12.75 -2.03 6.72
N LYS A 100 12.24 -3.27 6.79
CA LYS A 100 11.05 -3.68 6.05
C LYS A 100 9.79 -2.92 6.49
N ARG A 101 9.61 -2.64 7.78
CA ARG A 101 8.53 -1.78 8.28
C ARG A 101 8.60 -0.36 7.71
N LEU A 102 9.81 0.21 7.67
CA LEU A 102 10.06 1.53 7.09
C LEU A 102 9.77 1.55 5.58
N LEU A 103 10.30 0.58 4.84
CA LEU A 103 10.03 0.44 3.41
C LEU A 103 8.53 0.33 3.13
N PHE A 104 7.84 -0.53 3.88
CA PHE A 104 6.41 -0.71 3.70
C PHE A 104 5.63 0.59 3.92
N LYS A 105 5.94 1.36 4.97
CA LYS A 105 5.38 2.71 5.18
C LYS A 105 5.62 3.59 3.94
N GLN A 106 6.84 3.63 3.42
CA GLN A 106 7.19 4.47 2.29
C GLN A 106 6.44 4.06 1.02
N LEU A 107 6.29 2.76 0.77
CA LEU A 107 5.52 2.25 -0.38
C LEU A 107 4.05 2.66 -0.33
N LEU A 108 3.42 2.60 0.86
CA LEU A 108 2.04 3.08 1.02
C LEU A 108 1.92 4.57 0.66
N ILE A 109 2.83 5.41 1.14
CA ILE A 109 2.86 6.83 0.80
C ILE A 109 3.05 7.03 -0.70
N THR A 110 3.98 6.30 -1.32
CA THR A 110 4.20 6.35 -2.78
C THR A 110 2.94 5.99 -3.57
N HIS A 111 2.21 4.96 -3.18
CA HIS A 111 0.94 4.61 -3.83
C HIS A 111 -0.07 5.75 -3.75
N PHE A 112 -0.28 6.33 -2.57
CA PHE A 112 -1.24 7.44 -2.40
C PHE A 112 -0.85 8.66 -3.22
N LEU A 113 0.42 9.05 -3.23
CA LEU A 113 0.92 10.17 -4.02
C LEU A 113 0.79 9.93 -5.53
N LYS A 114 1.07 8.71 -6.01
CA LYS A 114 0.93 8.35 -7.44
C LYS A 114 -0.52 8.29 -7.90
N LEU A 115 -1.41 7.78 -7.06
CA LEU A 115 -2.82 7.56 -7.44
C LEU A 115 -3.71 8.78 -7.20
N LEU A 116 -3.34 9.65 -6.27
CA LEU A 116 -4.12 10.81 -5.84
C LEU A 116 -3.28 12.12 -5.83
N PRO A 117 -2.54 12.44 -6.90
CA PRO A 117 -1.60 13.57 -6.92
C PRO A 117 -2.29 14.95 -6.72
N ASP A 118 -3.56 15.08 -7.10
CA ASP A 118 -4.32 16.32 -6.93
C ASP A 118 -4.88 16.50 -5.51
N ARG A 119 -4.75 15.47 -4.66
CA ARG A 119 -5.37 15.44 -3.31
C ARG A 119 -4.35 15.34 -2.19
N LEU A 120 -3.14 14.84 -2.48
CA LEU A 120 -2.11 14.56 -1.49
C LEU A 120 -0.75 15.01 -2.02
N GLN A 121 0.05 15.61 -1.15
CA GLN A 121 1.41 16.04 -1.43
C GLN A 121 2.39 15.42 -0.44
N TRP A 122 3.69 15.40 -0.77
CA TRP A 122 4.71 14.82 0.10
C TRP A 122 4.76 15.47 1.49
N GLN A 123 4.45 16.77 1.57
CA GLN A 123 4.42 17.57 2.78
C GLN A 123 3.40 17.04 3.81
N ASP A 124 2.36 16.35 3.35
CA ASP A 124 1.32 15.75 4.21
C ASP A 124 1.82 14.57 5.06
N PHE A 125 3.01 14.06 4.75
CA PHE A 125 3.60 12.85 5.35
C PHE A 125 4.94 13.10 6.05
N ARG A 126 5.34 14.37 6.19
CA ARG A 126 6.55 14.77 6.90
C ARG A 126 6.38 14.73 8.42
#